data_AF-A0A9E5S566-F1
#
_entry.id   AF-A0A9E5S566-F1
#
_cell.length_a   1.000
_cell.length_b   1.000
_cell.length_c   1.000
_cell.angle_alpha   90.00
_cell.angle_beta   90.00
_cell.angle_gamma   90.00
#
_symmetry.space_group_name_H-M   'P 1'
#
loop_
_entity.id
_entity.type
_entity.pdbx_description
1 polymer ?
#
loop_
_entity_poly.entity_id
_entity_poly.type
_entity_poly.pdbx_seq_one_letter_code
_entity_poly.pdbx_strand_id
1 'polypeptide(L)'
;SLTDGWSMKFVSAVPDDAQPERFMSKITLGDWADRQDLKNSSGTGTYRNTFNWQRSQGPMVLDLGRVGDIAVVRVNGQEMPPMLIYPFAADITEILKEGVNELEVSVTNTLRNGMIGQGLFRGPRGRALSGLIGPVRLLRHEDAVKG
;
A
#
# COMPACT_ATOMS: atom_id res chain seq x y z
N SER A 1 12.24 -6.50 -6.29
CA SER A 1 11.44 -5.61 -5.43
C SER A 1 10.95 -4.43 -6.25
N LEU A 2 9.73 -3.96 -6.02
CA LEU A 2 9.14 -2.80 -6.69
C LEU A 2 9.39 -1.55 -5.83
N THR A 3 10.57 -0.95 -5.95
CA THR A 3 11.04 0.12 -5.05
C THR A 3 10.76 1.54 -5.53
N ASP A 4 10.70 1.74 -6.85
CA ASP A 4 10.50 3.03 -7.51
C ASP A 4 9.28 2.99 -8.45
N GLY A 5 9.00 4.08 -9.14
CA GLY A 5 7.90 4.16 -10.12
C GLY A 5 6.50 4.31 -9.53
N TRP A 6 6.38 4.42 -8.21
CA TRP A 6 5.08 4.56 -7.55
C TRP A 6 4.50 5.96 -7.70
N SER A 7 3.21 6.00 -8.06
CA SER A 7 2.35 7.17 -7.82
C SER A 7 1.32 6.84 -6.75
N MET A 8 0.77 7.85 -6.09
CA MET A 8 -0.28 7.69 -5.09
C MET A 8 -1.36 8.76 -5.26
N LYS A 9 -2.62 8.32 -5.26
CA LYS A 9 -3.77 9.18 -4.94
C LYS A 9 -4.14 8.94 -3.48
N PHE A 10 -4.11 9.97 -2.66
CA PHE A 10 -4.59 9.91 -1.28
C PHE A 10 -5.97 10.54 -1.17
N VAL A 11 -6.89 9.88 -0.47
CA VAL A 11 -8.22 10.38 -0.11
C VAL A 11 -8.33 10.42 1.41
N SER A 12 -8.53 11.61 1.95
CA SER A 12 -8.63 11.84 3.39
C SER A 12 -9.96 11.34 3.96
N ALA A 13 -9.89 10.67 5.11
CA ALA A 13 -11.04 10.35 5.95
C ALA A 13 -11.20 11.35 7.11
N VAL A 14 -10.34 12.35 7.19
CA VAL A 14 -10.41 13.41 8.20
C VAL A 14 -11.47 14.44 7.79
N PRO A 15 -12.46 14.75 8.65
CA PRO A 15 -13.43 15.79 8.36
C PRO A 15 -12.76 17.15 8.16
N ASP A 16 -13.28 17.95 7.24
CA ASP A 16 -12.82 19.31 6.94
C ASP A 16 -11.33 19.42 6.55
N ASP A 17 -10.74 18.34 6.02
CA ASP A 17 -9.40 18.40 5.42
C ASP A 17 -9.43 19.36 4.23
N ALA A 18 -8.62 20.42 4.29
CA ALA A 18 -8.53 21.45 3.25
C ALA A 18 -8.05 20.88 1.90
N GLN A 19 -7.39 19.71 1.91
CA GLN A 19 -6.97 18.98 0.71
C GLN A 19 -7.41 17.51 0.84
N PRO A 20 -8.70 17.22 0.59
CA PRO A 20 -9.28 15.89 0.80
C PRO A 20 -8.77 14.88 -0.23
N GLU A 21 -8.33 15.34 -1.41
CA GLU A 21 -7.63 14.51 -2.39
C GLU A 21 -6.24 15.09 -2.69
N ARG A 22 -5.23 14.21 -2.73
CA ARG A 22 -3.84 14.60 -3.03
C ARG A 22 -3.25 13.60 -4.02
N PHE A 23 -2.53 14.11 -5.03
CA PHE A 23 -1.89 13.29 -6.05
C PHE A 23 -0.37 13.46 -6.00
N MET A 24 0.35 12.34 -5.94
CA MET A 24 1.80 12.30 -5.82
C MET A 24 2.36 11.38 -6.90
N SER A 25 3.03 11.94 -7.90
CA SER A 25 3.45 11.18 -9.11
C SER A 25 4.74 10.36 -8.95
N LYS A 26 5.55 10.66 -7.93
CA LYS A 26 6.82 9.98 -7.64
C LYS A 26 7.00 9.82 -6.14
N ILE A 27 6.21 8.93 -5.54
CA ILE A 27 6.27 8.69 -4.10
C ILE A 27 7.26 7.56 -3.78
N THR A 28 8.06 7.76 -2.74
CA THR A 28 8.84 6.68 -2.13
C THR A 28 7.96 5.99 -1.08
N LEU A 29 7.91 4.65 -1.14
CA LEU A 29 7.23 3.83 -0.14
C LEU A 29 7.84 4.05 1.25
N GLY A 30 7.02 3.91 2.29
CA GLY A 30 7.44 4.18 3.67
C GLY A 30 6.26 4.55 4.56
N ASP A 31 6.55 4.75 5.84
CA ASP A 31 5.53 5.17 6.81
C ASP A 31 5.13 6.63 6.58
N TRP A 32 3.83 6.89 6.42
CA TRP A 32 3.31 8.25 6.34
C TRP A 32 3.63 9.07 7.59
N ALA A 33 3.72 8.43 8.77
CA ALA A 33 4.00 9.08 10.04
C ALA A 33 5.38 9.78 10.07
N ASP A 34 6.33 9.29 9.27
CA ASP A 34 7.69 9.85 9.13
C ASP A 34 7.77 10.98 8.10
N ARG A 35 6.68 11.22 7.35
CA ARG A 35 6.64 12.20 6.27
C ARG A 35 5.94 13.49 6.69
N GLN A 36 6.60 14.63 6.50
CA GLN A 36 6.05 15.92 6.92
C GLN A 36 4.69 16.26 6.26
N ASP A 37 4.50 15.86 5.01
CA ASP A 37 3.30 16.09 4.20
C ASP A 37 2.13 15.12 4.51
N LEU A 38 2.40 13.99 5.19
CA LEU A 38 1.40 12.93 5.44
C LEU A 38 1.28 12.48 6.90
N LYS A 39 2.14 12.95 7.82
CA LYS A 39 2.18 12.47 9.21
C LYS A 39 0.89 12.65 10.00
N ASN A 40 0.02 13.54 9.56
CA ASN A 40 -1.29 13.82 10.18
C ASN A 40 -2.44 13.32 9.29
N SER A 41 -2.15 12.50 8.28
CA SER A 41 -3.15 12.00 7.36
C SER A 41 -3.77 10.71 7.89
N SER A 42 -5.09 10.64 7.79
CA SER A 42 -5.85 9.41 7.95
C SER A 42 -6.80 9.26 6.78
N GLY A 43 -6.91 8.06 6.22
CA GLY A 43 -7.65 7.80 4.98
C GLY A 43 -7.00 6.71 4.14
N THR A 44 -7.24 6.78 2.83
CA THR A 44 -6.82 5.76 1.87
C THR A 44 -5.79 6.30 0.90
N GLY A 45 -4.61 5.67 0.84
CA GLY A 45 -3.63 5.89 -0.21
C GLY A 45 -3.71 4.79 -1.26
N THR A 46 -4.15 5.13 -2.47
CA THR A 46 -4.16 4.24 -3.63
C THR A 46 -2.86 4.42 -4.41
N TYR A 47 -1.96 3.45 -4.25
CA TYR A 47 -0.67 3.38 -4.89
C TYR A 47 -0.77 2.67 -6.24
N ARG A 48 -0.07 3.17 -7.26
CA ARG A 48 -0.02 2.55 -8.59
C ARG A 48 1.40 2.36 -9.07
N ASN A 49 1.67 1.21 -9.68
CA ASN A 49 2.92 0.88 -10.34
C ASN A 49 2.67 -0.08 -11.50
N THR A 50 3.68 -0.35 -12.30
CA THR A 50 3.68 -1.41 -13.31
C THR A 50 4.89 -2.29 -13.13
N PHE A 51 4.79 -3.55 -13.57
CA PHE A 51 5.91 -4.48 -13.56
C PHE A 51 5.82 -5.43 -14.74
N ASN A 52 6.96 -5.94 -15.18
CA ASN A 52 7.01 -6.93 -16.26
C ASN A 52 7.04 -8.35 -15.69
N TRP A 53 6.27 -9.26 -16.27
CA TRP A 53 6.29 -10.68 -15.95
C TRP A 53 6.32 -11.52 -17.22
N GLN A 54 7.08 -12.60 -17.18
CA GLN A 54 7.17 -13.61 -18.24
C GLN A 54 6.75 -14.97 -17.69
N ARG A 55 6.06 -15.77 -18.49
CA ARG A 55 5.67 -17.15 -18.13
C ARG A 55 6.85 -18.01 -17.67
N SER A 56 8.04 -17.77 -18.21
CA SER A 56 9.29 -18.43 -17.83
C SER A 56 9.69 -18.20 -16.36
N GLN A 57 9.19 -17.12 -15.73
CA GLN A 57 9.42 -16.83 -14.31
C GLN A 57 8.55 -17.70 -13.39
N GLY A 58 7.48 -18.30 -13.92
CA GLY A 58 6.57 -19.18 -13.18
C GLY A 58 5.58 -18.45 -12.26
N PRO A 59 4.87 -19.21 -11.39
CA PRO A 59 3.91 -18.69 -10.42
C PRO A 59 4.51 -17.69 -9.43
N MET A 60 3.77 -16.61 -9.15
CA MET A 60 4.25 -15.47 -8.35
C MET A 60 3.33 -15.12 -7.20
N VAL A 61 3.94 -14.75 -6.09
CA VAL A 61 3.29 -14.14 -4.92
C VAL A 61 3.71 -12.67 -4.83
N LEU A 62 2.74 -11.77 -4.70
CA LEU A 62 2.98 -10.38 -4.34
C LEU A 62 3.07 -10.28 -2.82
N ASP A 63 4.22 -9.87 -2.30
CA ASP A 63 4.46 -9.57 -0.88
C ASP A 63 4.54 -8.05 -0.70
N LEU A 64 3.63 -7.47 0.07
CA LEU A 64 3.60 -6.03 0.35
C LEU A 64 4.55 -5.63 1.50
N GLY A 65 5.18 -6.60 2.18
CA GLY A 65 5.98 -6.36 3.36
C GLY A 65 5.15 -5.79 4.51
N ARG A 66 5.50 -4.60 4.99
CA ARG A 66 4.77 -3.91 6.05
C ARG A 66 3.70 -2.98 5.48
N VAL A 67 2.51 -3.03 6.09
CA VAL A 67 1.35 -2.18 5.75
C VAL A 67 0.80 -1.58 7.04
N GLY A 68 0.41 -0.30 7.00
CA GLY A 68 -0.32 0.40 8.05
C GLY A 68 -1.66 0.93 7.49
N ASP A 69 -2.80 0.27 7.65
CA ASP A 69 -3.07 -0.91 8.48
C ASP A 69 -3.61 -2.10 7.67
N ILE A 70 -4.42 -1.83 6.64
CA ILE A 70 -5.00 -2.86 5.77
C ILE A 70 -4.75 -2.52 4.29
N ALA A 71 -4.71 -3.54 3.44
CA ALA A 71 -4.48 -3.36 2.01
C ALA A 71 -5.52 -4.09 1.14
N VAL A 72 -5.90 -3.49 0.03
CA VAL A 72 -6.60 -4.14 -1.09
C VAL A 72 -5.72 -4.06 -2.32
N VAL A 73 -5.45 -5.20 -2.93
CA VAL A 73 -4.62 -5.31 -4.14
C VAL A 73 -5.52 -5.48 -5.35
N ARG A 74 -5.17 -4.81 -6.44
CA ARG A 74 -5.75 -5.02 -7.76
C ARG A 74 -4.62 -5.18 -8.78
N VAL A 75 -4.65 -6.26 -9.56
CA VAL A 75 -3.71 -6.48 -10.67
C VAL A 75 -4.48 -6.56 -11.97
N ASN A 76 -4.08 -5.78 -12.98
CA ASN A 76 -4.76 -5.71 -14.28
C ASN A 76 -6.28 -5.45 -14.18
N GLY A 77 -6.72 -4.66 -13.19
CA GLY A 77 -8.13 -4.37 -12.96
C GLY A 77 -8.90 -5.43 -12.16
N GLN A 78 -8.30 -6.59 -11.86
CA GLN A 78 -8.90 -7.64 -11.02
C GLN A 78 -8.54 -7.44 -9.54
N GLU A 79 -9.57 -7.25 -8.71
CA GLU A 79 -9.42 -7.04 -7.27
C GLU A 79 -9.27 -8.35 -6.52
N MET A 80 -8.41 -8.35 -5.51
CA MET A 80 -8.19 -9.45 -4.60
C MET A 80 -8.89 -9.19 -3.25
N PRO A 81 -9.19 -10.25 -2.46
CA PRO A 81 -9.71 -10.08 -1.12
C PRO A 81 -8.84 -9.14 -0.25
N PRO A 82 -9.44 -8.35 0.65
CA PRO A 82 -8.69 -7.46 1.54
C PRO A 82 -7.71 -8.23 2.44
N MET A 83 -6.49 -7.71 2.56
CA MET A 83 -5.48 -8.18 3.50
C MET A 83 -5.59 -7.39 4.80
N LEU A 84 -6.08 -8.06 5.85
CA LEU A 84 -6.34 -7.43 7.14
C LEU A 84 -5.26 -7.70 8.19
N ILE A 85 -4.49 -8.77 8.02
CA ILE A 85 -3.48 -9.24 8.98
C ILE A 85 -2.25 -9.75 8.24
N TYR A 86 -1.10 -9.71 8.92
CA TYR A 86 0.15 -10.28 8.42
C TYR A 86 0.01 -11.81 8.23
N PRO A 87 0.63 -12.40 7.18
CA PRO A 87 1.40 -11.75 6.11
C PRO A 87 0.54 -11.00 5.09
N PHE A 88 0.99 -9.83 4.66
CA PHE A 88 0.36 -9.04 3.59
C PHE A 88 0.82 -9.54 2.22
N ALA A 89 0.47 -10.78 1.90
CA ALA A 89 0.88 -11.45 0.67
C ALA A 89 -0.30 -12.10 -0.05
N ALA A 90 -0.23 -12.15 -1.38
CA ALA A 90 -1.25 -12.70 -2.26
C ALA A 90 -0.63 -13.48 -3.40
N ASP A 91 -1.16 -14.67 -3.68
CA ASP A 91 -0.87 -15.37 -4.95
C ASP A 91 -1.56 -14.63 -6.10
N ILE A 92 -0.77 -14.11 -7.02
CA ILE A 92 -1.24 -13.36 -8.19
C ILE A 92 -1.10 -14.17 -9.48
N THR A 93 -0.78 -15.46 -9.40
CA THR A 93 -0.43 -16.30 -10.56
C THR A 93 -1.50 -16.28 -11.65
N GLU A 94 -2.76 -16.49 -11.27
CA GLU A 94 -3.88 -16.61 -12.21
C GLU A 94 -4.29 -15.27 -12.86
N ILE A 95 -3.85 -14.14 -12.31
CA ILE A 95 -4.24 -12.79 -12.77
C ILE A 95 -3.13 -12.08 -13.56
N LEU A 96 -1.97 -12.73 -13.70
CA LEU A 96 -0.84 -12.22 -14.47
C LEU A 96 -1.04 -12.41 -15.98
N LYS A 97 -0.54 -11.44 -16.75
CA LYS A 97 -0.40 -11.53 -18.21
C LYS A 97 1.06 -11.42 -18.61
N GLU A 98 1.41 -12.04 -19.73
CA GLU A 98 2.74 -11.91 -20.34
C GLU A 98 3.02 -10.43 -20.66
N GLY A 99 4.20 -9.93 -20.26
CA GLY A 99 4.59 -8.54 -20.44
C GLY A 99 4.24 -7.65 -19.25
N VAL A 100 3.78 -6.43 -19.53
CA VAL A 100 3.53 -5.39 -18.53
C VAL A 100 2.21 -5.64 -17.80
N ASN A 101 2.26 -5.68 -16.47
CA ASN A 101 1.12 -5.80 -15.56
C ASN A 101 0.92 -4.49 -14.80
N GLU A 102 -0.34 -4.09 -14.62
CA GLU A 102 -0.70 -2.94 -13.79
C GLU A 102 -0.97 -3.39 -12.37
N LEU A 103 -0.37 -2.69 -11.40
CA LEU A 103 -0.55 -2.95 -9.98
C LEU A 103 -1.15 -1.72 -9.30
N GLU A 104 -2.25 -1.92 -8.60
CA GLU A 104 -2.84 -0.96 -7.69
C GLU A 104 -2.89 -1.57 -6.28
N VAL A 105 -2.45 -0.80 -5.28
CA VAL A 105 -2.50 -1.18 -3.86
C VAL A 105 -3.17 -0.05 -3.10
N SER A 106 -4.38 -0.26 -2.60
CA SER A 106 -5.06 0.68 -1.73
C SER A 106 -4.79 0.35 -0.28
N VAL A 107 -4.13 1.26 0.44
CA VAL A 107 -3.86 1.12 1.87
C VAL A 107 -4.70 2.10 2.66
N THR A 108 -5.39 1.60 3.68
CA THR A 108 -6.20 2.41 4.59
C THR A 108 -5.66 2.28 6.01
N ASN A 109 -5.42 3.41 6.68
CA ASN A 109 -5.00 3.45 8.08
C ASN A 109 -6.17 3.79 9.02
N THR A 110 -5.94 3.70 10.33
CA THR A 110 -6.89 4.21 11.33
C THR A 110 -6.96 5.75 11.35
N LEU A 111 -8.04 6.29 11.95
CA LEU A 111 -8.23 7.74 12.17
C LEU A 111 -7.24 8.39 13.16
N ARG A 112 -6.38 7.61 13.82
CA ARG A 112 -5.52 8.09 14.91
C ARG A 112 -4.64 9.27 14.49
N ASN A 113 -3.92 9.15 13.37
CA ASN A 113 -2.96 10.17 12.96
C ASN A 113 -3.66 11.49 12.58
N GLY A 114 -4.82 11.40 11.93
CA GLY A 114 -5.73 12.51 11.68
C GLY A 114 -6.21 13.21 12.95
N MET A 115 -6.71 12.44 13.92
CA MET A 115 -7.17 12.99 15.21
C MET A 115 -6.03 13.64 16.01
N ILE A 116 -4.81 13.10 15.93
CA ILE A 116 -3.62 13.72 16.51
C ILE A 116 -3.34 15.06 15.83
N GLY A 117 -3.41 15.11 14.49
CA GLY A 117 -3.22 16.34 13.72
C GLY A 117 -4.22 17.45 14.07
N GLN A 118 -5.46 17.09 14.41
CA GLN A 118 -6.50 18.02 14.85
C GLN A 118 -6.47 18.35 16.36
N GLY A 119 -5.59 17.72 17.15
CA GLY A 119 -5.56 17.90 18.61
C GLY A 119 -6.74 17.27 19.36
N LEU A 120 -7.49 16.39 18.70
CA LEU A 120 -8.68 15.70 19.24
C LEU A 120 -8.34 14.37 19.92
N PHE A 121 -7.15 13.80 19.65
CA PHE A 121 -6.75 12.52 20.22
C PHE A 121 -6.36 12.65 21.70
N ARG A 122 -6.92 11.79 22.57
CA ARG A 122 -6.72 11.80 24.03
C ARG A 122 -5.99 10.55 24.59
N GLY A 123 -5.43 9.71 23.71
CA GLY A 123 -4.71 8.49 24.09
C GLY A 123 -3.18 8.67 24.22
N PRO A 124 -2.42 7.56 24.25
CA PRO A 124 -0.96 7.59 24.31
C PRO A 124 -0.33 8.41 23.19
N ARG A 125 0.76 9.12 23.52
CA ARG A 125 1.52 9.92 22.56
C ARG A 125 2.20 9.02 21.52
N GLY A 126 2.24 9.49 20.27
CA GLY A 126 2.86 8.78 19.15
C GLY A 126 1.88 8.56 18.00
N ARG A 127 2.40 8.63 16.77
CA ARG A 127 1.65 8.30 15.56
C ARG A 127 1.66 6.79 15.34
N ALA A 128 0.57 6.26 14.81
CA ALA A 128 0.53 4.87 14.34
C ALA A 128 1.25 4.74 13.00
N LEU A 129 1.77 3.54 12.75
CA LEU A 129 2.26 3.12 11.44
C LEU A 129 1.16 3.32 10.39
N SER A 130 1.54 3.79 9.21
CA SER A 130 0.57 4.13 8.18
C SER A 130 1.15 4.06 6.78
N GLY A 131 0.35 3.58 5.82
CA GLY A 131 0.71 3.48 4.42
C GLY A 131 1.35 2.17 3.98
N LEU A 132 1.73 2.13 2.71
CA LEU A 132 2.49 1.04 2.11
C LEU A 132 3.98 1.23 2.45
N ILE A 133 4.41 0.57 3.52
CA ILE A 133 5.77 0.71 4.07
C ILE A 133 6.74 -0.17 3.30
N GLY A 134 6.31 -1.35 2.87
CA GLY A 134 7.12 -2.25 2.07
C GLY A 134 8.14 -3.05 2.90
N PRO A 135 9.19 -3.58 2.24
CA PRO A 135 9.41 -3.53 0.79
C PRO A 135 8.37 -4.35 0.02
N VAL A 136 7.93 -3.86 -1.14
CA VAL A 136 7.06 -4.62 -2.04
C VAL A 136 7.89 -5.53 -2.94
N ARG A 137 7.55 -6.81 -3.00
CA ARG A 137 8.30 -7.86 -3.71
C ARG A 137 7.38 -8.74 -4.52
N LEU A 138 7.92 -9.22 -5.64
CA LEU A 138 7.38 -10.35 -6.39
C LEU A 138 8.27 -11.55 -6.05
N LEU A 139 7.71 -12.53 -5.37
CA LEU A 139 8.39 -13.74 -4.94
C LEU A 139 7.93 -14.89 -5.83
N ARG A 140 8.83 -15.83 -6.14
CA ARG A 140 8.38 -17.10 -6.71
C ARG A 140 7.56 -17.84 -5.67
N HIS A 141 6.54 -18.57 -6.12
CA HIS A 141 5.67 -19.31 -5.20
C HIS A 141 6.47 -20.29 -4.31
N GLU A 142 7.57 -20.88 -4.81
CA GLU A 142 8.45 -21.76 -4.03
C GLU A 142 9.26 -21.05 -2.93
N ASP A 143 9.53 -19.76 -3.10
CA ASP A 143 10.26 -18.93 -2.13
C ASP A 143 9.33 -18.37 -1.06
N ALA A 144 8.05 -18.13 -1.42
CA ALA A 144 7.04 -17.60 -0.51
C ALA A 144 6.59 -18.62 0.56
N VAL A 145 6.65 -19.92 0.27
CA VAL A 145 6.21 -20.99 1.18
C VAL A 145 7.27 -21.36 2.24
N LYS A 146 8.51 -20.87 2.09
CA LYS A 146 9.64 -21.19 2.98
C LYS A 146 9.92 -20.12 4.04
N GLY A 147 9.19 -19.01 4.06
CA GLY A 147 9.31 -17.92 5.03
C GLY A 147 8.17 -17.92 6.02
#